data_AF-A0AA39XIA3-F1
#
_entry.id   AF-A0AA39XIA3-F1
#
_cell.length_a   1.000
_cell.length_b   1.000
_cell.length_c   1.000
_cell.angle_alpha   90.00
_cell.angle_beta   90.00
_cell.angle_gamma   90.00
#
_symmetry.space_group_name_H-M   'P 1'
#
loop_
_entity.id
_entity.type
_entity.pdbx_description
1 polymer ?
#
loop_
_entity_poly.entity_id
_entity_poly.type
_entity_poly.pdbx_seq_one_letter_code
_entity_poly.pdbx_strand_id
1 'polypeptide(L)'
;MQTVAQLASVYRLTDSFSLALTCYGMSLIKSVTQLGSHHPDTLTLLESLAVMFRNVLRVDEAAILYEQVLQSRERTLGWTHPDTLRVAINYGVAMVYKRKYDEGLELLRKAAEGVEGLLGSDHADIVW
;
A
#
# COMPACT_ATOMS: atom_id res chain seq x y z
N MET A 1 -5.86 -17.61 -31.32
CA MET A 1 -4.46 -17.24 -31.00
C MET A 1 -4.29 -16.38 -29.75
N GLN A 2 -5.34 -15.80 -29.14
CA GLN A 2 -5.20 -14.96 -27.93
C GLN A 2 -4.90 -15.73 -26.63
N THR A 3 -5.25 -17.01 -26.52
CA THR A 3 -5.21 -17.76 -25.24
C THR A 3 -3.81 -18.20 -24.80
N VAL A 4 -2.93 -18.61 -25.73
CA VAL A 4 -1.56 -19.06 -25.39
C VAL A 4 -0.69 -17.87 -24.96
N ALA A 5 -0.83 -16.72 -25.61
CA ALA A 5 -0.12 -15.49 -25.24
C ALA A 5 -0.59 -14.97 -23.87
N GLN A 6 -1.89 -15.03 -23.60
CA GLN A 6 -2.45 -14.69 -22.28
C GLN A 6 -1.94 -15.64 -21.20
N LEU A 7 -1.95 -16.96 -21.44
CA LEU A 7 -1.45 -17.94 -20.48
C LEU A 7 0.05 -17.77 -20.21
N ALA A 8 0.87 -17.58 -21.26
CA ALA A 8 2.29 -17.27 -21.11
C ALA A 8 2.53 -15.96 -20.35
N SER A 9 1.68 -14.94 -20.56
CA SER A 9 1.77 -13.69 -19.81
C SER A 9 1.44 -13.87 -18.32
N VAL A 10 0.44 -14.69 -17.99
CA VAL A 10 0.07 -15.02 -16.61
C VAL A 10 1.19 -15.81 -15.94
N TYR A 11 1.74 -16.85 -16.58
CA TYR A 11 2.86 -17.62 -16.04
C TYR A 11 4.11 -16.76 -15.79
N ARG A 12 4.44 -15.86 -16.72
CA ARG A 12 5.57 -14.93 -16.54
C ARG A 12 5.33 -13.98 -15.35
N LEU A 13 4.10 -13.51 -15.17
CA LEU A 13 3.73 -12.68 -14.03
C LEU A 13 3.81 -13.47 -12.71
N THR A 14 3.37 -14.73 -12.68
CA THR A 14 3.45 -15.58 -11.48
C THR A 14 4.89 -15.91 -11.10
N ASP A 15 5.77 -16.20 -12.07
CA ASP A 15 7.19 -16.47 -11.81
C ASP A 15 7.90 -15.21 -11.29
N SER A 16 7.63 -14.07 -11.92
CA SER A 16 8.19 -12.78 -11.51
C SER A 16 7.71 -12.38 -10.11
N PHE A 17 6.43 -12.61 -9.80
CA PHE A 17 5.84 -12.35 -8.49
C PHE A 17 6.44 -13.26 -7.41
N SER A 18 6.62 -14.55 -7.69
CA SER A 18 7.25 -15.50 -6.77
C SER A 18 8.68 -15.11 -6.43
N LEU A 19 9.46 -14.72 -7.44
CA LEU A 19 10.82 -14.25 -7.26
C LEU A 19 10.86 -12.94 -6.44
N ALA A 20 9.99 -11.99 -6.79
CA ALA A 20 9.88 -10.73 -6.06
C ALA A 20 9.51 -10.95 -4.58
N LEU A 21 8.53 -11.82 -4.30
CA LEU A 21 8.13 -12.18 -2.93
C LEU A 21 9.29 -12.78 -2.14
N THR A 22 10.11 -13.63 -2.75
CA THR A 22 11.30 -14.21 -2.12
C THR A 22 12.32 -13.11 -1.78
N CYS A 23 12.61 -12.21 -2.72
CA CYS A 23 13.53 -11.08 -2.50
C CYS A 23 13.03 -10.13 -1.39
N TYR A 24 11.74 -9.78 -1.42
CA TYR A 24 11.12 -8.95 -0.37
C TYR A 24 11.13 -9.65 0.98
N GLY A 25 10.84 -10.95 1.04
CA GLY A 25 10.87 -11.75 2.27
C GLY A 25 12.27 -11.77 2.91
N MET A 26 13.31 -12.05 2.12
CA MET A 26 14.70 -12.01 2.61
C MET A 26 15.10 -10.61 3.08
N SER A 27 14.74 -9.58 2.33
CA SER A 27 15.03 -8.19 2.67
C SER A 27 14.30 -7.75 3.95
N LEU A 28 13.06 -8.20 4.12
CA LEU A 28 12.27 -7.90 5.30
C LEU A 28 12.83 -8.59 6.55
N ILE A 29 13.20 -9.87 6.46
CA ILE A 29 13.86 -10.59 7.57
C ILE A 29 15.14 -9.86 7.97
N LYS A 30 15.98 -9.47 7.01
CA LYS A 30 17.21 -8.72 7.27
C LYS A 30 16.91 -7.36 7.92
N SER A 31 15.93 -6.63 7.40
CA SER A 31 15.58 -5.30 7.90
C SER A 31 15.01 -5.36 9.32
N VAL A 32 14.07 -6.28 9.59
CA VAL A 32 13.49 -6.49 10.92
C VAL A 32 14.57 -6.88 11.94
N THR A 33 15.50 -7.76 11.56
CA THR A 33 16.56 -8.22 12.47
C THR A 33 17.60 -7.14 12.77
N GLN A 34 17.90 -6.25 11.82
CA GLN A 34 18.92 -5.20 11.99
C GLN A 34 18.35 -3.89 12.57
N LEU A 35 17.12 -3.51 12.18
CA LEU A 35 16.56 -2.19 12.43
C LEU A 35 15.28 -2.23 13.29
N GLY A 36 14.62 -3.38 13.38
CA GLY A 36 13.34 -3.56 14.08
C GLY A 36 12.11 -3.36 13.18
N SER A 37 10.97 -3.91 13.61
CA SER A 37 9.72 -3.97 12.82
C SER A 37 9.09 -2.61 12.50
N HIS A 38 9.45 -1.56 13.25
CA HIS A 38 8.89 -0.21 13.13
C HIS A 38 9.85 0.79 12.48
N HIS A 39 11.04 0.34 12.06
CA HIS A 39 11.99 1.22 11.42
C HIS A 39 11.46 1.70 10.05
N PRO A 40 11.66 2.98 9.66
CA PRO A 40 11.17 3.52 8.39
C PRO A 40 11.51 2.66 7.16
N ASP A 41 12.74 2.13 7.09
CA ASP A 41 13.16 1.24 5.99
C ASP A 41 12.38 -0.08 5.96
N THR A 42 12.12 -0.66 7.13
CA THR A 42 11.30 -1.88 7.26
C THR A 42 9.86 -1.61 6.84
N LEU A 43 9.29 -0.49 7.28
CA LEU A 43 7.94 -0.05 6.88
C LEU A 43 7.84 0.21 5.37
N THR A 44 8.91 0.69 4.75
CA THR A 44 8.97 0.93 3.29
C THR A 44 8.98 -0.39 2.51
N LEU A 45 9.68 -1.41 3.01
CA LEU A 45 9.63 -2.77 2.45
C LEU A 45 8.23 -3.40 2.61
N LEU A 46 7.59 -3.22 3.77
CA LEU A 46 6.21 -3.69 4.01
C LEU A 46 5.20 -2.99 3.09
N GLU A 47 5.31 -1.67 2.90
CA GLU A 47 4.46 -0.92 1.96
C GLU A 47 4.63 -1.42 0.52
N SER A 48 5.86 -1.67 0.10
CA SER A 48 6.16 -2.18 -1.25
C SER A 48 5.59 -3.59 -1.47
N LEU A 49 5.69 -4.45 -0.45
CA LEU A 49 5.09 -5.79 -0.46
C LEU A 49 3.56 -5.72 -0.52
N ALA A 50 2.93 -4.78 0.18
CA ALA A 50 1.49 -4.55 0.13
C ALA A 50 1.02 -4.12 -1.27
N VAL A 51 1.75 -3.19 -1.91
CA VAL A 51 1.48 -2.78 -3.31
C VAL A 51 1.56 -3.97 -4.25
N MET A 52 2.57 -4.83 -4.09
CA MET A 52 2.76 -6.00 -4.92
C MET A 52 1.59 -6.99 -4.76
N PHE A 53 1.15 -7.27 -3.52
CA PHE A 53 -0.03 -8.11 -3.27
C PHE A 53 -1.29 -7.56 -3.91
N ARG A 54 -1.53 -6.25 -3.81
CA ARG A 54 -2.67 -5.58 -4.45
C ARG A 54 -2.63 -5.74 -5.98
N ASN A 55 -1.46 -5.62 -6.61
CA ASN A 55 -1.31 -5.74 -8.06
C ASN A 55 -1.65 -7.14 -8.60
N VAL A 56 -1.53 -8.19 -7.77
CA VAL A 56 -1.95 -9.56 -8.10
C VAL A 56 -3.30 -9.93 -7.47
N LEU A 57 -4.09 -8.93 -7.08
CA LEU A 57 -5.43 -9.09 -6.48
C LEU A 57 -5.48 -9.91 -5.18
N ARG A 58 -4.33 -10.05 -4.49
CA ARG A 58 -4.23 -10.61 -3.13
C ARG A 58 -4.52 -9.52 -2.10
N VAL A 59 -5.76 -9.05 -2.10
CA VAL A 59 -6.16 -7.83 -1.39
C VAL A 59 -6.24 -7.99 0.13
N ASP A 60 -6.44 -9.22 0.61
CA ASP A 60 -6.43 -9.52 2.05
C ASP A 60 -5.04 -9.35 2.65
N GLU A 61 -4.02 -9.88 2.00
CA GLU A 61 -2.62 -9.76 2.40
C GLU A 61 -2.13 -8.31 2.28
N ALA A 62 -2.52 -7.60 1.22
CA ALA A 62 -2.22 -6.18 1.07
C ALA A 62 -2.82 -5.35 2.21
N ALA A 63 -4.08 -5.60 2.58
CA ALA A 63 -4.78 -4.87 3.63
C ALA A 63 -4.09 -5.01 5.01
N ILE A 64 -3.67 -6.23 5.37
CA ILE A 64 -2.95 -6.47 6.64
C ILE A 64 -1.66 -5.66 6.72
N LEU A 65 -0.89 -5.66 5.62
CA LEU A 65 0.39 -4.94 5.57
C LEU A 65 0.19 -3.42 5.59
N TYR A 66 -0.80 -2.91 4.85
CA TYR A 66 -1.11 -1.49 4.85
C TYR A 66 -1.57 -1.01 6.22
N GLU A 67 -2.40 -1.78 6.93
CA GLU A 67 -2.84 -1.46 8.29
C GLU A 67 -1.64 -1.34 9.24
N GLN A 68 -0.73 -2.31 9.21
CA GLN A 68 0.48 -2.30 10.03
C GLN A 68 1.34 -1.06 9.76
N VAL A 69 1.58 -0.75 8.49
CA VAL A 69 2.39 0.41 8.10
C VAL A 69 1.70 1.72 8.49
N LEU A 70 0.38 1.81 8.29
CA LEU A 70 -0.40 2.99 8.62
C LEU A 70 -0.33 3.31 10.11
N GLN A 71 -0.58 2.32 10.97
CA GLN A 71 -0.51 2.49 12.43
C GLN A 71 0.89 2.97 12.88
N SER A 72 1.95 2.40 12.30
CA SER A 72 3.32 2.75 12.65
C SER A 72 3.70 4.17 12.18
N ARG A 73 3.29 4.55 10.97
CA ARG A 73 3.54 5.89 10.41
C ARG A 73 2.70 6.96 11.10
N GLU A 74 1.45 6.69 11.40
CA GLU A 74 0.59 7.62 12.16
C GLU A 74 1.19 7.91 13.54
N ARG A 75 1.68 6.87 14.25
CA ARG A 75 2.33 7.04 15.56
C ARG A 75 3.62 7.86 15.51
N THR A 76 4.39 7.75 14.42
CA THR A 76 5.74 8.31 14.33
C THR A 76 5.78 9.67 13.64
N LEU A 77 4.99 9.83 12.57
CA LEU A 77 4.98 10.99 11.68
C LEU A 77 3.71 11.84 11.83
N GLY A 78 2.65 11.27 12.43
CA GLY A 78 1.33 11.89 12.49
C GLY A 78 0.45 11.56 11.28
N TRP A 79 -0.86 11.80 11.43
CA TRP A 79 -1.88 11.53 10.41
C TRP A 79 -1.69 12.37 9.14
N THR A 80 -1.31 13.64 9.29
CA THR A 80 -1.20 14.60 8.19
C THR A 80 0.10 14.50 7.40
N HIS A 81 1.02 13.62 7.79
CA HIS A 81 2.28 13.46 7.06
C HIS A 81 2.05 12.83 5.68
N PRO A 82 2.69 13.31 4.59
CA PRO A 82 2.49 12.79 3.24
C PRO A 82 2.64 11.26 3.12
N ASP A 83 3.65 10.68 3.77
CA ASP A 83 3.87 9.23 3.76
C ASP A 83 2.81 8.43 4.54
N THR A 84 2.17 9.03 5.54
CA THR A 84 1.03 8.43 6.26
C THR A 84 -0.21 8.45 5.37
N LEU A 85 -0.49 9.61 4.75
CA LEU A 85 -1.63 9.78 3.83
C LEU A 85 -1.53 8.87 2.61
N ARG A 86 -0.33 8.71 2.02
CA ARG A 86 -0.10 7.77 0.91
C ARG A 86 -0.51 6.34 1.27
N VAL A 87 -0.14 5.89 2.48
CA VAL A 87 -0.49 4.54 2.96
C VAL A 87 -1.99 4.45 3.24
N ALA A 88 -2.58 5.48 3.85
CA ALA A 88 -4.02 5.52 4.10
C ALA A 88 -4.84 5.41 2.80
N ILE A 89 -4.44 6.11 1.74
CA ILE A 89 -5.09 6.01 0.42
C ILE A 89 -4.99 4.59 -0.12
N ASN A 90 -3.77 4.02 -0.12
CA ASN A 90 -3.55 2.66 -0.62
C ASN A 90 -4.33 1.62 0.18
N TYR A 91 -4.45 1.80 1.50
CA TYR A 91 -5.24 0.94 2.38
C TYR A 91 -6.73 1.07 2.07
N GLY A 92 -7.24 2.29 1.92
CA GLY A 92 -8.64 2.55 1.58
C GLY A 92 -9.05 1.89 0.26
N VAL A 93 -8.18 1.97 -0.77
CA VAL A 93 -8.38 1.25 -2.03
C VAL A 93 -8.41 -0.27 -1.83
N ALA A 94 -7.50 -0.83 -1.02
CA ALA A 94 -7.51 -2.26 -0.72
C ALA A 94 -8.80 -2.70 -0.01
N MET A 95 -9.34 -1.87 0.89
CA MET A 95 -10.59 -2.12 1.58
C MET A 95 -11.80 -2.09 0.64
N VAL A 96 -11.82 -1.17 -0.32
CA VAL A 96 -12.83 -1.14 -1.39
C VAL A 96 -12.78 -2.42 -2.23
N TYR A 97 -11.60 -2.90 -2.63
CA TYR A 97 -11.49 -4.19 -3.34
C TYR A 97 -11.92 -5.39 -2.51
N LYS A 98 -11.76 -5.33 -1.18
CA LYS A 98 -12.30 -6.31 -0.22
C LYS A 98 -13.81 -6.18 0.01
N ARG A 99 -14.51 -5.29 -0.70
CA ARG A 99 -15.94 -4.98 -0.53
C ARG A 99 -16.30 -4.39 0.83
N LYS A 100 -15.31 -3.88 1.56
CA LYS A 100 -15.49 -3.09 2.79
C LYS A 100 -15.62 -1.62 2.41
N TYR A 101 -16.70 -1.29 1.71
CA TYR A 101 -16.88 0.02 1.08
C TYR A 101 -16.94 1.14 2.11
N ASP A 102 -17.70 0.99 3.19
CA ASP A 102 -17.86 2.03 4.21
C ASP A 102 -16.51 2.38 4.86
N GLU A 103 -15.76 1.36 5.31
CA GLU A 103 -14.43 1.52 5.90
C GLU A 103 -13.44 2.14 4.91
N GLY A 104 -13.44 1.66 3.65
CA GLY A 104 -12.52 2.13 2.62
C GLY A 104 -12.79 3.57 2.17
N LEU A 105 -14.06 3.92 1.95
CA LEU A 105 -14.47 5.26 1.53
C LEU A 105 -14.24 6.29 2.63
N GLU A 106 -14.54 5.94 3.89
CA GLU A 106 -14.28 6.82 5.02
C GLU A 106 -12.78 7.11 5.17
N LEU A 107 -11.94 6.08 5.01
CA LEU A 107 -10.49 6.25 5.07
C LEU A 107 -9.97 7.11 3.91
N LEU A 108 -10.49 6.92 2.70
CA LEU A 108 -10.14 7.73 1.53
C LEU A 108 -10.54 9.18 1.70
N ARG A 109 -11.75 9.44 2.24
CA ARG A 109 -12.24 10.78 2.55
C ARG A 109 -11.32 11.48 3.55
N LYS A 110 -11.03 10.83 4.68
CA LYS A 110 -10.14 11.37 5.71
C LYS A 110 -8.72 11.63 5.17
N ALA A 111 -8.24 10.80 4.27
CA ALA A 111 -6.93 11.00 3.64
C ALA A 111 -6.95 12.17 2.63
N ALA A 112 -8.03 12.34 1.87
CA ALA A 112 -8.21 13.47 0.95
C ALA A 112 -8.23 14.80 1.72
N GLU A 113 -8.99 14.88 2.81
CA GLU A 113 -9.00 16.05 3.71
C GLU A 113 -7.59 16.37 4.25
N GLY A 114 -6.80 15.32 4.57
CA GLY A 114 -5.41 15.48 4.99
C GLY A 114 -4.49 16.02 3.87
N VAL A 115 -4.70 15.57 2.63
CA VAL A 115 -3.94 16.06 1.46
C VAL A 115 -4.31 17.51 1.14
N GLU A 116 -5.60 17.86 1.18
CA GLU A 116 -6.08 19.23 1.00
C GLU A 116 -5.46 20.17 2.06
N GLY A 117 -5.41 19.72 3.32
CA GLY A 117 -4.75 20.46 4.39
C GLY A 117 -3.24 20.69 4.17
N LEU A 118 -2.54 19.78 3.47
CA LEU A 118 -1.12 19.94 3.12
C LEU A 118 -0.90 20.91 1.97
N LEU A 119 -1.80 20.89 0.98
CA LEU A 119 -1.71 21.74 -0.21
C LEU A 119 -2.15 23.19 0.07
N GLY A 120 -2.82 23.42 1.20
CA GLY A 120 -3.38 24.72 1.56
C GLY A 120 -4.56 25.10 0.67
N SER A 121 -5.26 26.17 1.04
CA SER A 121 -6.39 26.73 0.28
C SER A 121 -6.02 27.24 -1.13
N ASP A 122 -4.73 27.22 -1.50
CA ASP A 122 -4.23 27.70 -2.80
C ASP A 122 -4.50 26.73 -3.96
N HIS A 123 -4.96 25.50 -3.66
CA HIS A 123 -5.40 24.53 -4.68
C HIS A 123 -6.93 24.39 -4.78
N ALA A 124 -7.70 25.32 -4.21
CA ALA A 124 -9.16 25.41 -4.41
C ALA A 124 -9.59 25.69 -5.88
N ASP A 125 -8.64 25.84 -6.81
CA ASP A 125 -8.88 26.18 -8.21
C ASP A 125 -8.85 24.98 -9.18
N ILE A 126 -8.86 23.73 -8.71
CA ILE A 126 -9.07 22.58 -9.62
C ILE A 126 -10.26 21.75 -9.16
N VAL A 127 -11.41 22.39 -9.21
CA VAL A 127 -12.72 21.74 -9.28
C VAL A 127 -13.04 21.48 -10.76
N TRP A 128 -13.34 20.21 -11.07
CA TRP A 128 -14.27 19.63 -12.06
C TRP A 128 -13.71 18.35 -12.70
#